data_AF-M9LYP3-F1
#
_entry.id   AF-M9LYP3-F1
#
_cell.length_a   1.000
_cell.length_b   1.000
_cell.length_c   1.000
_cell.angle_alpha   90.00
_cell.angle_beta   90.00
_cell.angle_gamma   90.00
#
_symmetry.space_group_name_H-M   'P 1'
#
loop_
_entity.id
_entity.type
_entity.pdbx_description
1 polymer ?
#
loop_
_entity_poly.entity_id
_entity_poly.type
_entity_poly.pdbx_seq_one_letter_code
_entity_poly.pdbx_strand_id
1 'polypeptide(L)'
;MVGSDQITCALERQCGIGVEQPFSPSSLPPSPNTIAAALSPSTNTEHGTTPHTHTHSSYVNYILTSICLFRMVVVMFGVAGTGYNVVRRLAEDGKPIRHSLDDWERMMMKRDERLTGSLRGQTTNPIAPKEFATNSAWATEKLS
;
A
#
# COMPACT_ATOMS: atom_id res chain seq x y z
N MET A 1 -20.01 -34.95 32.06
CA MET A 1 -20.01 -36.42 32.16
C MET A 1 -20.48 -36.96 30.83
N VAL A 2 -19.60 -37.72 30.15
CA VAL A 2 -19.86 -38.79 29.15
C VAL A 2 -20.74 -38.42 27.94
N GLY A 3 -20.43 -38.70 26.69
CA GLY A 3 -19.41 -39.51 26.00
C GLY A 3 -19.54 -39.16 24.51
N SER A 4 -18.48 -39.21 23.71
CA SER A 4 -17.90 -40.45 23.19
C SER A 4 -18.96 -41.25 22.41
N ASP A 5 -18.89 -41.17 21.09
CA ASP A 5 -18.59 -42.31 20.20
C ASP A 5 -18.95 -41.88 18.78
N GLN A 6 -17.95 -41.62 17.93
CA GLN A 6 -17.39 -42.64 17.04
C GLN A 6 -18.51 -43.27 16.22
N ILE A 7 -18.54 -42.96 14.92
CA ILE A 7 -18.82 -43.92 13.84
C ILE A 7 -18.63 -43.19 12.49
N THR A 8 -17.67 -43.70 11.72
CA THR A 8 -17.53 -43.66 10.24
C THR A 8 -17.24 -42.31 9.56
N CYS A 9 -16.22 -42.14 8.72
CA CYS A 9 -15.51 -43.09 7.88
C CYS A 9 -14.00 -42.82 7.88
N ALA A 10 -13.23 -43.77 8.41
CA ALA A 10 -11.89 -44.04 7.93
C ALA A 10 -11.99 -44.69 6.54
N LEU A 11 -11.86 -43.90 5.49
CA LEU A 11 -11.64 -44.25 4.07
C LEU A 11 -11.08 -42.94 3.48
N GLU A 12 -9.92 -42.84 2.85
CA GLU A 12 -9.06 -43.82 2.24
C GLU A 12 -7.73 -43.12 1.96
N ARG A 13 -6.62 -43.80 2.25
CA ARG A 13 -5.31 -43.45 1.73
C ARG A 13 -5.34 -43.52 0.19
N GLN A 14 -4.29 -42.99 -0.44
CA GLN A 14 -3.79 -43.31 -1.80
C GLN A 14 -4.10 -42.27 -2.89
N CYS A 15 -3.34 -41.17 -2.91
CA CYS A 15 -2.63 -40.85 -4.15
C CYS A 15 -1.28 -41.56 -4.08
N GLY A 16 -1.29 -42.84 -4.41
CA GLY A 16 -0.09 -43.57 -4.79
C GLY A 16 0.19 -43.26 -6.26
N ILE A 17 1.37 -42.71 -6.54
CA ILE A 17 2.17 -43.23 -7.65
C ILE A 17 3.04 -44.29 -7.02
N GLY A 18 2.79 -45.55 -7.36
CA GLY A 18 3.55 -46.68 -6.87
C GLY A 18 2.69 -47.94 -6.77
N VAL A 19 2.29 -48.43 -7.94
CA VAL A 19 2.31 -49.84 -8.35
C VAL A 19 1.96 -50.88 -7.27
N GLU A 20 0.82 -51.54 -7.46
CA GLU A 20 0.41 -52.73 -6.73
C GLU A 20 1.50 -53.82 -6.67
N GLN A 21 1.54 -54.56 -5.56
CA GLN A 21 1.15 -55.99 -5.46
C GLN A 21 1.69 -56.56 -4.10
N PRO A 22 1.10 -57.64 -3.56
CA PRO A 22 0.78 -57.79 -2.14
C PRO A 22 1.56 -58.96 -1.47
N PHE A 23 1.08 -59.37 -0.29
CA PHE A 23 1.48 -60.54 0.54
C PHE A 23 2.63 -60.36 1.54
N SER A 24 2.26 -60.42 2.84
CA SER A 24 3.13 -60.92 3.94
C SER A 24 3.32 -62.44 3.80
N PRO A 25 4.17 -63.15 4.58
CA PRO A 25 5.03 -62.74 5.70
C PRO A 25 6.47 -63.32 5.61
N SER A 26 7.26 -63.16 6.69
CA SER A 26 8.27 -64.09 7.22
C SER A 26 9.76 -63.70 7.21
N SER A 27 10.36 -64.00 8.37
CA SER A 27 11.77 -64.28 8.68
C SER A 27 12.67 -63.16 9.25
N LEU A 28 13.18 -63.51 10.43
CA LEU A 28 14.12 -62.89 11.35
C LEU A 28 15.59 -62.94 10.82
N PRO A 29 16.58 -62.33 11.53
CA PRO A 29 17.84 -61.80 10.99
C PRO A 29 19.00 -62.81 10.98
N PRO A 30 20.20 -62.36 10.53
CA PRO A 30 21.32 -62.47 11.47
C PRO A 30 22.19 -61.22 11.59
N SER A 31 22.74 -61.11 12.79
CA SER A 31 23.77 -60.22 13.35
C SER A 31 25.17 -60.43 12.73
N PRO A 32 26.24 -60.10 13.48
CA PRO A 32 26.97 -58.85 13.60
C PRO A 32 28.29 -58.97 12.80
N ASN A 33 29.28 -58.11 13.02
CA ASN A 33 30.68 -58.23 12.56
C ASN A 33 30.99 -57.50 11.24
N THR A 34 31.35 -56.23 11.36
CA THR A 34 32.65 -55.80 10.82
C THR A 34 33.28 -54.86 11.83
N ILE A 35 34.32 -55.38 12.47
CA ILE A 35 35.17 -54.77 13.47
C ILE A 35 36.30 -54.03 12.73
N ALA A 36 36.89 -53.03 13.41
CA ALA A 36 38.25 -52.54 13.22
C ALA A 36 38.48 -51.59 12.02
N ALA A 37 39.29 -50.53 12.11
CA ALA A 37 40.29 -50.18 13.11
C ALA A 37 40.76 -48.72 12.94
N ALA A 38 41.45 -48.26 14.00
CA ALA A 38 42.53 -47.25 14.04
C ALA A 38 42.12 -45.77 13.87
N LEU A 39 42.09 -44.96 14.92
CA LEU A 39 43.19 -44.37 15.72
C LEU A 39 44.00 -43.25 15.01
N SER A 40 43.61 -42.01 15.37
CA SER A 40 44.44 -40.79 15.59
C SER A 40 44.95 -40.01 14.34
N PRO A 41 45.19 -38.67 14.39
CA PRO A 41 45.58 -37.88 15.55
C PRO A 41 44.78 -36.59 15.84
N SER A 42 45.01 -36.09 17.05
CA SER A 42 44.74 -34.76 17.55
C SER A 42 45.23 -33.63 16.64
N THR A 43 44.70 -32.44 16.93
CA THR A 43 45.09 -31.09 16.47
C THR A 43 44.37 -30.60 15.21
N ASN A 44 43.30 -29.84 15.44
CA ASN A 44 43.16 -28.47 14.95
C ASN A 44 42.06 -27.81 15.80
N THR A 45 42.47 -27.30 16.95
CA THR A 45 41.79 -26.16 17.57
C THR A 45 41.95 -24.97 16.61
N GLU A 46 40.94 -24.11 16.56
CA GLU A 46 40.78 -22.90 15.74
C GLU A 46 40.03 -23.12 14.41
N HIS A 47 38.71 -22.90 14.44
CA HIS A 47 38.09 -21.86 13.61
C HIS A 47 36.60 -21.69 13.97
N GLY A 48 36.22 -20.47 14.35
CA GLY A 48 34.80 -20.11 14.49
C GLY A 48 34.38 -19.58 15.85
N THR A 49 35.18 -18.72 16.51
CA THR A 49 34.57 -17.73 17.41
C THR A 49 33.63 -16.87 16.58
N THR A 50 32.34 -17.12 16.72
CA THR A 50 31.29 -16.28 16.14
C THR A 50 31.47 -14.85 16.63
N PRO A 51 31.58 -13.83 15.76
CA PRO A 51 31.51 -12.44 16.20
C PRO A 51 30.06 -12.14 16.56
N HIS A 52 29.65 -12.39 17.79
CA HIS A 52 28.40 -11.89 18.36
C HIS A 52 28.60 -10.44 18.85
N THR A 53 29.02 -9.57 17.94
CA THR A 53 29.11 -8.12 18.19
C THR A 53 28.51 -7.40 17.00
N HIS A 54 27.20 -7.55 16.79
CA HIS A 54 26.48 -6.83 15.73
C HIS A 54 25.01 -6.55 16.08
N THR A 55 24.70 -6.22 17.33
CA THR A 55 23.31 -5.91 17.73
C THR A 55 23.05 -4.41 17.89
N HIS A 56 24.02 -3.62 18.36
CA HIS A 56 23.83 -2.18 18.49
C HIS A 56 23.99 -1.43 17.17
N SER A 57 25.13 -1.58 16.47
CA SER A 57 25.41 -0.87 15.20
C SER A 57 24.42 -1.22 14.07
N SER A 58 24.01 -2.48 13.95
CA SER A 58 23.07 -2.95 12.93
C SER A 58 21.66 -2.36 13.13
N TYR A 59 21.24 -2.15 14.38
CA TYR A 59 19.94 -1.57 14.73
C TYR A 59 19.87 -0.07 14.39
N VAL A 60 20.94 0.69 14.68
CA VAL A 60 21.00 2.12 14.35
C VAL A 60 20.97 2.35 12.83
N ASN A 61 21.65 1.49 12.06
CA ASN A 61 21.64 1.57 10.59
C ASN A 61 20.27 1.23 9.97
N TYR A 62 19.53 0.26 10.54
CA TYR A 62 18.17 -0.07 10.10
C TYR A 62 17.17 1.07 10.40
N ILE A 63 17.29 1.70 11.58
CA ILE A 63 16.48 2.87 11.95
C ILE A 63 16.75 4.03 10.99
N LEU A 64 18.01 4.35 10.72
CA LEU A 64 18.40 5.43 9.82
C LEU A 64 17.87 5.20 8.39
N THR A 65 17.95 3.98 7.90
CA THR A 65 17.45 3.61 6.55
C THR A 65 15.93 3.72 6.48
N SER A 66 15.22 3.33 7.54
CA SER A 66 13.76 3.44 7.63
C SER A 66 13.29 4.91 7.67
N ILE A 67 13.99 5.77 8.42
CA ILE A 67 13.70 7.22 8.47
C ILE A 67 13.93 7.87 7.11
N CYS A 68 14.89 7.41 6.31
CA CYS A 68 15.11 7.90 4.95
C CYS A 68 13.85 7.73 4.08
N LEU A 69 13.18 6.57 4.18
CA LEU A 69 11.94 6.31 3.45
C LEU A 69 10.82 7.26 3.87
N PHE A 70 10.63 7.45 5.18
CA PHE A 70 9.63 8.40 5.68
C PHE A 70 9.93 9.84 5.23
N ARG A 71 11.21 10.25 5.18
CA ARG A 71 11.60 11.58 4.68
C ARG A 71 11.23 11.77 3.22
N MET A 72 11.47 10.78 2.36
CA MET A 72 11.12 10.90 0.95
C MET A 72 9.61 11.03 0.74
N VAL A 73 8.82 10.27 1.51
CA VAL A 73 7.35 10.41 1.49
C VAL A 73 6.98 11.84 1.90
N VAL A 74 7.50 12.35 3.02
CA VAL A 74 7.19 13.72 3.48
C VAL A 74 7.58 14.77 2.44
N VAL A 75 8.72 14.62 1.76
CA VAL A 75 9.15 15.56 0.71
C VAL A 75 8.19 15.51 -0.47
N MET A 76 7.84 14.33 -0.98
CA MET A 76 6.90 14.22 -2.10
C MET A 76 5.52 14.79 -1.76
N PHE A 77 4.99 14.47 -0.57
CA PHE A 77 3.73 15.03 -0.10
C PHE A 77 3.81 16.54 0.13
N GLY A 78 4.94 17.06 0.61
CA GLY A 78 5.19 18.50 0.75
C GLY A 78 5.21 19.21 -0.60
N VAL A 79 5.94 18.66 -1.58
CA VAL A 79 6.00 19.22 -2.95
C VAL A 79 4.64 19.14 -3.64
N ALA A 80 3.92 18.01 -3.51
CA ALA A 80 2.58 17.88 -4.08
C ALA A 80 1.58 18.85 -3.43
N GLY A 81 1.61 18.99 -2.11
CA GLY A 81 0.70 19.89 -1.37
C GLY A 81 0.96 21.37 -1.69
N THR A 82 2.23 21.78 -1.77
CA THR A 82 2.61 23.15 -2.15
C THR A 82 2.32 23.42 -3.62
N GLY A 83 2.70 22.50 -4.52
CA GLY A 83 2.42 22.59 -5.95
C GLY A 83 0.92 22.70 -6.24
N TYR A 84 0.09 21.86 -5.61
CA TYR A 84 -1.36 21.94 -5.75
C TYR A 84 -1.94 23.28 -5.30
N ASN A 85 -1.45 23.81 -4.17
CA ASN A 85 -1.88 25.13 -3.67
C ASN A 85 -1.53 26.26 -4.65
N VAL A 86 -0.35 26.21 -5.27
CA VAL A 86 0.09 27.22 -6.24
C VAL A 86 -0.76 27.17 -7.50
N VAL A 87 -0.94 25.98 -8.09
CA VAL A 87 -1.75 25.80 -9.30
C VAL A 87 -3.18 26.30 -9.08
N ARG A 88 -3.79 25.97 -7.94
CA ARG A 88 -5.13 26.44 -7.59
C ARG A 88 -5.20 27.96 -7.48
N ARG A 89 -4.23 28.59 -6.81
CA ARG A 89 -4.19 30.05 -6.72
C ARG A 89 -4.00 30.72 -8.08
N LEU A 90 -3.21 30.14 -8.98
CA LEU A 90 -3.04 30.69 -10.33
C LEU A 90 -4.33 30.59 -11.16
N ALA A 91 -5.09 29.50 -11.03
CA ALA A 91 -6.35 29.32 -11.73
C ALA A 91 -7.48 30.23 -11.21
N GLU A 92 -7.33 30.78 -10.00
CA GLU A 92 -8.37 31.56 -9.32
C GLU A 92 -7.97 33.03 -9.16
N ASP A 93 -7.23 33.56 -10.14
CA ASP A 93 -6.73 34.95 -10.19
C ASP A 93 -5.94 35.37 -8.94
N GLY A 94 -5.30 34.43 -8.26
CA GLY A 94 -4.54 34.62 -7.02
C GLY A 94 -5.37 34.55 -5.73
N LYS A 95 -6.69 34.34 -5.83
CA LYS A 95 -7.58 34.27 -4.67
C LYS A 95 -7.59 32.84 -4.09
N PRO A 96 -7.85 32.68 -2.78
CA PRO A 96 -8.00 31.35 -2.19
C PRO A 96 -9.28 30.66 -2.69
N ILE A 97 -9.22 29.33 -2.83
CA ILE A 97 -10.34 28.50 -3.27
C ILE A 97 -11.50 28.58 -2.29
N ARG A 98 -12.72 28.77 -2.80
CA ARG A 98 -13.94 28.66 -2.00
C ARG A 98 -14.33 27.19 -1.86
N HIS A 99 -14.57 26.80 -0.61
CA HIS A 99 -15.09 25.49 -0.25
C HIS A 99 -16.61 25.60 -0.06
N SER A 100 -17.31 24.46 -0.08
CA SER A 100 -18.75 24.38 0.26
C SER A 100 -19.64 25.41 -0.44
N LEU A 101 -19.45 25.56 -1.76
CA LEU A 101 -20.30 26.44 -2.56
C LEU A 101 -21.74 25.92 -2.54
N ASP A 102 -22.71 26.79 -2.28
CA ASP A 102 -24.13 26.47 -2.42
C ASP A 102 -24.64 26.81 -3.85
N ASP A 103 -25.91 26.51 -4.14
CA ASP A 103 -26.47 26.79 -5.46
C ASP A 103 -26.57 28.30 -5.74
N TRP A 104 -26.82 29.09 -4.69
CA TRP A 104 -26.86 30.53 -4.80
C TRP A 104 -25.49 31.11 -5.18
N GLU A 105 -24.42 30.73 -4.48
CA GLU A 105 -23.05 31.14 -4.78
C GLU A 105 -22.62 30.67 -6.17
N ARG A 106 -23.04 29.47 -6.60
CA ARG A 106 -22.82 29.01 -7.98
C ARG A 106 -23.50 29.93 -9.00
N MET A 107 -24.75 30.33 -8.76
CA MET A 107 -25.45 31.29 -9.63
C MET A 107 -24.78 32.68 -9.59
N MET A 108 -24.30 33.11 -8.42
CA MET A 108 -23.65 34.40 -8.24
C MET A 108 -22.29 34.45 -8.96
N MET A 109 -21.49 33.38 -8.91
CA MET A 109 -20.23 33.30 -9.66
C MET A 109 -20.47 33.32 -11.17
N LYS A 110 -21.49 32.61 -11.69
CA LYS A 110 -21.86 32.69 -13.11
C LYS A 110 -22.34 34.08 -13.51
N ARG A 111 -22.93 34.84 -12.59
CA ARG A 111 -23.30 36.24 -12.82
C ARG A 111 -22.06 37.13 -12.85
N ASP A 112 -21.13 36.96 -11.91
CA ASP A 112 -19.87 37.73 -11.83
C ASP A 112 -18.97 37.49 -13.05
N GLU A 113 -18.92 36.25 -13.53
CA GLU A 113 -18.24 35.88 -14.78
C GLU A 113 -18.78 36.65 -15.98
N ARG A 114 -20.10 36.84 -16.06
CA ARG A 114 -20.72 37.66 -17.12
C ARG A 114 -20.48 39.16 -16.98
N LEU A 115 -20.19 39.63 -15.77
CA LEU A 115 -19.91 41.04 -15.51
C LEU A 115 -18.44 41.41 -15.71
N THR A 116 -17.53 40.47 -15.46
CA THR A 116 -16.09 40.74 -15.41
C THR A 116 -15.26 39.94 -16.42
N GLY A 117 -15.85 38.91 -17.03
CA GLY A 117 -15.15 37.99 -17.93
C GLY A 117 -14.26 36.96 -17.22
N SER A 118 -14.15 37.00 -15.89
CA SER A 118 -13.46 36.00 -15.08
C SER A 118 -14.40 35.39 -14.05
N LEU A 119 -14.27 34.07 -13.82
CA LEU A 119 -15.01 33.33 -12.80
C LEU A 119 -14.82 33.88 -11.37
N ARG A 120 -13.72 34.61 -11.12
CA ARG A 120 -13.37 35.19 -9.80
C ARG A 120 -13.22 36.70 -9.84
N GLY A 121 -13.55 37.35 -10.95
CA GLY A 121 -13.49 38.80 -11.08
C GLY A 121 -14.55 39.48 -10.21
N GLN A 122 -14.13 40.46 -9.42
CA GLN A 122 -15.04 41.35 -8.70
C GLN A 122 -14.96 42.74 -9.32
N THR A 123 -16.11 43.39 -9.49
CA THR A 123 -16.20 44.76 -9.99
C THR A 123 -17.00 45.61 -9.01
N THR A 124 -16.52 46.83 -8.75
CA THR A 124 -17.17 47.83 -7.90
C THR A 124 -17.85 48.92 -8.71
N ASN A 125 -17.85 48.80 -10.05
CA ASN A 125 -18.43 49.81 -10.92
C ASN A 125 -19.96 49.88 -10.72
N PRO A 126 -20.52 51.09 -10.49
CA PRO A 126 -21.96 51.25 -10.24
C PRO A 126 -22.81 51.04 -11.50
N ILE A 127 -22.22 51.18 -12.68
CA ILE A 127 -22.87 51.00 -13.98
C ILE A 127 -22.35 49.71 -14.60
N ALA A 128 -23.24 48.77 -14.90
CA ALA A 128 -22.90 47.52 -15.55
C ALA A 128 -22.46 47.76 -17.01
N PRO A 129 -21.53 46.93 -17.55
CA PRO A 129 -21.15 47.02 -18.95
C PRO A 129 -22.35 46.73 -19.86
N LYS A 130 -22.40 47.39 -21.03
CA LYS A 130 -23.51 47.24 -21.98
C LYS A 130 -23.72 45.79 -22.44
N GLU A 131 -22.64 45.03 -22.52
CA GLU A 131 -22.64 43.61 -22.91
C GLU A 131 -23.39 42.71 -21.92
N PHE A 132 -23.53 43.13 -20.66
CA PHE A 132 -24.27 42.37 -19.65
C PHE A 132 -25.77 42.29 -19.97
N ALA A 133 -26.32 43.30 -20.66
CA ALA A 133 -27.73 43.30 -21.04
C ALA A 133 -28.06 42.22 -22.09
N THR A 134 -27.08 41.82 -22.90
CA THR A 134 -27.26 40.85 -24.01
C THR A 134 -26.70 39.47 -23.70
N ASN A 135 -25.85 39.32 -22.69
CA ASN A 135 -25.21 38.06 -22.30
C ASN A 135 -26.04 37.29 -21.26
N SER A 136 -27.32 37.01 -21.54
CA SER A 136 -28.14 36.13 -20.69
C SER A 136 -28.06 34.69 -21.20
N ALA A 137 -27.63 33.75 -20.35
CA ALA A 137 -27.59 32.32 -20.66
C ALA A 137 -28.72 31.58 -19.92
N TRP A 138 -29.56 30.87 -20.68
CA TRP A 138 -30.55 29.94 -20.14
C TRP A 138 -30.05 28.50 -20.32
N ALA A 139 -30.06 27.73 -19.23
CA ALA A 139 -29.67 26.33 -19.28
C ALA A 139 -30.83 25.49 -19.83
N THR A 140 -30.58 24.74 -20.90
CA THR A 140 -31.51 23.74 -21.43
C THR A 140 -31.08 22.37 -20.93
N GLU A 141 -31.97 21.66 -20.26
CA GLU A 141 -31.73 20.26 -19.89
C GLU A 141 -32.16 19.31 -21.01
N LYS A 142 -31.45 18.19 -21.14
CA LYS A 142 -31.86 17.11 -22.05
C LYS A 142 -32.93 16.29 -21.35
N LEU A 143 -34.08 16.09 -22.01
CA LEU A 143 -35.07 15.11 -21.57
C LEU A 143 -34.46 13.70 -21.66
N SER A 144 -34.32 13.04 -20.51
CA SER A 144 -33.79 11.68 -20.38
C SER A 144 -34.80 10.61 -20.77
#